data_AF-A0A7X3Y8H6-F1
#
_entry.id   AF-A0A7X3Y8H6-F1
#
_cell.length_a   1.000
_cell.length_b   1.000
_cell.length_c   1.000
_cell.angle_alpha   90.00
_cell.angle_beta   90.00
_cell.angle_gamma   90.00
#
_symmetry.space_group_name_H-M   'P 1'
#
loop_
_entity.id
_entity.type
_entity.pdbx_description
1 polymer ?
#
loop_
_entity_poly.entity_id
_entity_poly.type
_entity_poly.pdbx_seq_one_letter_code
_entity_poly.pdbx_strand_id
1 'polypeptide(L)'
;RLVLFFIRPRAAPAHPPRGAGAAGGGGGPGGPGGGPRATLSDLRLALVRALPAAGIECVLIDEAQHMFNAVSGPRLHQQMDQIKSMSNLSGVRHVLAGSPELLTLLELTPQLHRRSCVVRFPAYRRDRKKDRAQFLATFRALVNRIPLLDQRELSAEFEYVFENTAGCVGPLKDWLRRALARALRKGLPAIDGKVLRKTVLEPGAVQAIADDTDMRDGLSDRHDAGAKSARSPSGTDGRKRGQRRVQRKPGIDPVAPAQVAS
;
A
#
# COMPACT_ATOMS: atom_id res chain seq x y z
N ARG A 1 7.93 3.48 -5.53
CA ARG A 1 6.78 3.02 -6.32
C ARG A 1 5.89 2.06 -5.55
N LEU A 2 6.22 1.76 -4.28
CA LEU A 2 5.53 0.79 -3.45
C LEU A 2 4.45 1.49 -2.62
N VAL A 3 3.24 0.98 -2.68
CA VAL A 3 2.20 1.24 -1.69
C VAL A 3 2.14 0.02 -0.79
N LEU A 4 2.36 0.21 0.51
CA LEU A 4 2.05 -0.81 1.50
C LEU A 4 0.67 -0.54 2.06
N PHE A 5 -0.18 -1.55 2.00
CA PHE A 5 -1.55 -1.52 2.46
C PHE A 5 -1.72 -2.49 3.62
N PHE A 6 -1.82 -1.97 4.84
CA PHE A 6 -1.93 -2.80 6.03
C PHE A 6 -3.39 -3.12 6.33
N ILE A 7 -3.80 -4.39 6.22
CA ILE A 7 -5.09 -4.85 6.74
C ILE A 7 -4.86 -5.37 8.15
N ARG A 8 -5.31 -4.60 9.15
CA ARG A 8 -5.30 -5.05 10.54
C ARG A 8 -6.48 -5.99 10.80
N PRO A 9 -6.29 -7.11 11.53
CA PRO A 9 -7.42 -7.90 12.03
C PRO A 9 -8.30 -7.04 12.95
N ARG A 10 -9.61 -7.30 12.96
CA ARG A 10 -10.51 -6.73 13.97
C ARG A 10 -10.09 -7.39 15.28
N ALA A 11 -9.99 -6.63 16.38
CA ALA A 11 -9.54 -7.13 17.68
C ALA A 11 -10.08 -8.55 17.92
N ALA A 12 -9.17 -9.53 18.02
CA ALA A 12 -9.56 -10.91 18.25
C ALA A 12 -10.24 -10.99 19.62
N PRO A 13 -11.33 -11.75 19.79
CA PRO A 13 -11.74 -12.15 21.13
C PRO A 13 -10.54 -12.89 21.77
N ALA A 14 -10.23 -12.53 23.01
CA ALA A 14 -9.29 -13.29 23.81
C ALA A 14 -9.80 -14.74 23.90
N HIS A 15 -8.93 -15.68 23.52
CA HIS A 15 -9.10 -17.13 23.48
C HIS A 15 -9.50 -17.76 22.13
N PRO A 16 -8.75 -18.78 21.67
CA PRO A 16 -9.25 -19.72 20.67
C PRO A 16 -10.38 -20.57 21.28
N PRO A 17 -11.41 -20.97 20.52
CA PRO A 17 -12.41 -21.90 21.01
C PRO A 17 -11.74 -23.24 21.34
N ARG A 18 -11.64 -23.55 22.64
CA ARG A 18 -11.41 -24.91 23.13
C ARG A 18 -12.63 -25.74 22.75
N GLY A 19 -12.42 -26.83 22.00
CA GLY A 19 -13.50 -27.74 21.66
C GLY A 19 -13.08 -28.74 20.59
N ALA A 20 -12.13 -29.62 20.93
CA ALA A 20 -11.93 -30.87 20.21
C ALA A 20 -13.14 -31.78 20.47
N GLY A 21 -14.14 -31.70 19.60
CA GLY A 21 -15.11 -32.77 19.43
C GLY A 21 -14.45 -33.87 18.62
N ALA A 22 -14.01 -34.93 19.30
CA ALA A 22 -13.61 -36.18 18.68
C ALA A 22 -14.80 -36.73 17.89
N ALA A 23 -14.73 -36.67 16.55
CA ALA A 23 -15.60 -37.47 15.70
C ALA A 23 -15.00 -38.88 15.65
N GLY A 24 -15.63 -39.79 16.39
CA GLY A 24 -15.28 -41.21 16.41
C GLY A 24 -15.33 -41.83 15.02
N GLY A 25 -14.28 -42.57 14.68
CA GLY A 25 -14.19 -43.33 13.44
C GLY A 25 -15.11 -44.55 13.47
N GLY A 26 -16.01 -44.61 12.49
CA GLY A 26 -16.58 -45.87 12.00
C GLY A 26 -15.85 -46.24 10.71
N GLY A 27 -14.87 -47.13 10.82
CA GLY A 27 -14.11 -47.66 9.69
C GLY A 27 -14.83 -48.82 9.01
N GLY A 28 -15.00 -48.72 7.69
CA GLY A 28 -15.23 -49.85 6.78
C GLY A 28 -14.17 -49.80 5.67
N PRO A 29 -13.52 -50.92 5.30
CA PRO A 29 -12.40 -50.90 4.36
C PRO A 29 -12.93 -50.95 2.92
N GLY A 30 -12.69 -49.89 2.15
CA GLY A 30 -13.08 -49.82 0.75
C GLY A 30 -12.05 -49.10 -0.12
N GLY A 31 -11.12 -49.89 -0.69
CA GLY A 31 -10.41 -49.64 -1.96
C GLY A 31 -9.43 -48.45 -2.06
N PRO A 32 -8.36 -48.56 -2.88
CA PRO A 32 -7.45 -47.45 -3.16
C PRO A 32 -8.08 -46.53 -4.23
N GLY A 33 -9.08 -45.76 -3.82
CA GLY A 33 -9.71 -44.72 -4.64
C GLY A 33 -9.37 -43.35 -4.08
N GLY A 34 -8.78 -42.47 -4.90
CA GLY A 34 -8.27 -41.16 -4.51
C GLY A 34 -9.21 -40.40 -3.56
N GLY A 35 -8.67 -40.01 -2.40
CA GLY A 35 -9.42 -39.29 -1.38
C GLY A 35 -10.10 -38.02 -1.93
N PRO A 36 -11.19 -37.57 -1.28
CA PRO A 36 -11.96 -36.43 -1.76
C PRO A 36 -11.03 -35.22 -1.96
N ARG A 37 -11.05 -34.65 -3.16
CA ARG A 37 -10.32 -33.42 -3.47
C ARG A 37 -10.79 -32.34 -2.48
N ALA A 38 -9.85 -31.78 -1.74
CA ALA A 38 -10.13 -30.70 -0.79
C ALA A 38 -10.90 -29.58 -1.48
N THR A 39 -11.99 -29.14 -0.87
CA THR A 39 -12.75 -28.00 -1.38
C THR A 39 -11.98 -26.71 -1.14
N LEU A 40 -12.32 -25.62 -1.86
CA LEU A 40 -11.73 -24.30 -1.59
C LEU A 40 -11.95 -23.84 -0.13
N SER A 41 -13.08 -24.24 0.47
CA SER A 41 -13.38 -23.96 1.88
C SER A 41 -12.43 -24.69 2.82
N ASP A 42 -12.10 -25.95 2.52
CA ASP A 42 -11.15 -26.75 3.31
C ASP A 42 -9.74 -26.16 3.24
N LEU A 43 -9.31 -25.79 2.03
CA LEU A 43 -8.01 -25.16 1.80
C LEU A 43 -7.90 -23.81 2.52
N ARG A 44 -8.97 -23.01 2.49
CA ARG A 44 -9.02 -21.74 3.22
C ARG A 44 -8.92 -21.95 4.72
N LEU A 45 -9.66 -22.91 5.27
CA LEU A 45 -9.63 -23.19 6.70
C LEU A 45 -8.25 -23.71 7.14
N ALA A 46 -7.64 -24.57 6.34
CA ALA A 46 -6.29 -25.06 6.55
C ALA A 46 -5.29 -23.90 6.56
N LEU A 47 -5.35 -22.99 5.58
CA LEU A 47 -4.47 -21.82 5.51
C LEU A 47 -4.64 -20.90 6.73
N VAL A 48 -5.88 -20.56 7.08
CA VAL A 48 -6.20 -19.70 8.22
C VAL A 48 -5.63 -20.23 9.53
N ARG A 49 -5.64 -21.56 9.72
CA ARG A 49 -5.08 -22.22 10.91
C ARG A 49 -3.56 -22.38 10.85
N ALA A 50 -3.03 -22.66 9.67
CA ALA A 50 -1.61 -22.90 9.46
C ALA A 50 -0.76 -21.64 9.71
N LEU A 51 -1.24 -20.46 9.29
CA LEU A 51 -0.50 -19.20 9.45
C LEU A 51 -0.11 -18.92 10.92
N PRO A 52 -1.04 -18.82 11.88
CA PRO A 52 -0.68 -18.59 13.28
C PRO A 52 0.03 -19.79 13.91
N ALA A 53 -0.32 -21.03 13.54
CA ALA A 53 0.35 -22.23 14.06
C ALA A 53 1.84 -22.29 13.66
N ALA A 54 2.20 -21.74 12.50
CA ALA A 54 3.57 -21.58 12.04
C ALA A 54 4.26 -20.32 12.60
N GLY A 55 3.61 -19.56 13.48
CA GLY A 55 4.17 -18.32 14.05
C GLY A 55 4.25 -17.16 13.06
N ILE A 56 3.48 -17.18 11.97
CA ILE A 56 3.49 -16.10 10.98
C ILE A 56 2.75 -14.88 11.52
N GLU A 57 3.45 -13.75 11.65
CA GLU A 57 2.85 -12.49 12.12
C GLU A 57 2.31 -11.61 10.98
N CYS A 58 2.81 -11.82 9.77
CA CYS A 58 2.49 -11.00 8.61
C CYS A 58 2.59 -11.80 7.29
N VAL A 59 1.62 -11.60 6.41
CA VAL A 59 1.65 -12.05 5.01
C VAL A 59 1.84 -10.83 4.13
N LEU A 60 2.94 -10.80 3.36
CA LEU A 60 3.20 -9.78 2.34
C LEU A 60 2.83 -10.33 0.97
N ILE A 61 2.02 -9.59 0.23
CA ILE A 61 1.64 -9.91 -1.15
C ILE A 61 2.22 -8.82 -2.03
N ASP A 62 3.27 -9.16 -2.79
CA ASP A 62 3.89 -8.24 -3.75
C ASP A 62 3.12 -8.22 -5.07
N GLU A 63 3.23 -7.12 -5.80
CA GLU A 63 2.49 -6.82 -7.04
C GLU A 63 0.97 -7.09 -6.93
N ALA A 64 0.40 -6.76 -5.77
CA ALA A 64 -0.97 -7.11 -5.42
C ALA A 64 -2.00 -6.48 -6.38
N GLN A 65 -1.66 -5.44 -7.14
CA GLN A 65 -2.55 -4.89 -8.17
C GLN A 65 -2.99 -5.95 -9.19
N HIS A 66 -2.16 -6.95 -9.46
CA HIS A 66 -2.49 -8.03 -10.40
C HIS A 66 -3.67 -8.89 -9.94
N MET A 67 -3.91 -8.98 -8.63
CA MET A 67 -5.09 -9.66 -8.09
C MET A 67 -6.40 -8.97 -8.50
N PHE A 68 -6.33 -7.69 -8.84
CA PHE A 68 -7.46 -6.80 -9.01
C PHE A 68 -7.67 -6.35 -10.47
N ASN A 69 -6.62 -6.38 -11.31
CA ASN A 69 -6.66 -5.90 -12.69
C ASN A 69 -7.58 -6.71 -13.64
N ALA A 70 -7.94 -7.96 -13.29
CA ALA A 70 -8.75 -8.84 -14.14
C ALA A 70 -10.24 -8.87 -13.76
N VAL A 71 -10.69 -7.99 -12.86
CA VAL A 71 -11.92 -8.19 -12.11
C VAL A 71 -12.85 -6.97 -12.21
N SER A 72 -14.10 -7.19 -12.66
CA SER A 72 -15.13 -6.16 -12.70
C SER A 72 -15.52 -5.66 -11.30
N GLY A 73 -16.01 -4.42 -11.19
CA GLY A 73 -16.31 -3.74 -9.91
C GLY A 73 -16.94 -4.62 -8.82
N PRO A 74 -18.07 -5.33 -9.06
CA PRO A 74 -18.70 -6.17 -8.04
C PRO A 74 -17.80 -7.31 -7.53
N ARG A 75 -17.01 -7.93 -8.41
CA ARG A 75 -16.09 -9.02 -8.05
C ARG A 75 -14.85 -8.49 -7.32
N LEU A 76 -14.49 -7.22 -7.56
CA LEU A 76 -13.36 -6.55 -6.91
C LEU A 76 -13.64 -6.34 -5.41
N HIS A 77 -14.86 -5.93 -5.06
CA HIS A 77 -15.32 -5.89 -3.67
C HIS A 77 -15.26 -7.26 -3.00
N GLN A 78 -15.75 -8.29 -3.71
CA GLN A 78 -15.75 -9.66 -3.18
C GLN A 78 -14.34 -10.15 -2.88
N GLN A 79 -13.37 -9.94 -3.77
CA GLN A 79 -11.96 -10.31 -3.55
C GLN A 79 -11.39 -9.61 -2.33
N MET A 80 -11.64 -8.30 -2.20
CA MET A 80 -11.17 -7.53 -1.06
C MET A 80 -11.77 -8.02 0.26
N ASP A 81 -13.05 -8.40 0.26
CA ASP A 81 -13.71 -8.99 1.43
C ASP A 81 -13.15 -10.37 1.78
N GLN A 82 -12.68 -11.15 0.79
CA GLN A 82 -11.95 -12.39 1.07
C GLN A 82 -10.64 -12.12 1.83
N ILE A 83 -9.84 -11.16 1.37
CA ILE A 83 -8.57 -10.81 2.03
C ILE A 83 -8.82 -10.29 3.45
N LYS A 84 -9.83 -9.43 3.64
CA LYS A 84 -10.23 -8.95 4.99
C LYS A 84 -10.66 -10.11 5.89
N SER A 85 -11.48 -11.02 5.37
CA SER A 85 -11.98 -12.15 6.13
C SER A 85 -10.85 -13.09 6.53
N MET A 86 -9.91 -13.38 5.63
CA MET A 86 -8.72 -14.17 5.96
C MET A 86 -7.90 -13.52 7.07
N SER A 87 -7.60 -12.22 6.98
CA SER A 87 -6.87 -11.51 8.04
C SER A 87 -7.60 -11.55 9.39
N ASN A 88 -8.92 -11.39 9.39
CA ASN A 88 -9.70 -11.47 10.64
C ASN A 88 -9.70 -12.88 11.24
N LEU A 89 -9.86 -13.91 10.40
CA LEU A 89 -9.96 -15.29 10.87
C LEU A 89 -8.60 -15.85 11.32
N SER A 90 -7.51 -15.49 10.65
CA SER A 90 -6.17 -15.96 11.00
C SER A 90 -5.54 -15.15 12.14
N GLY A 91 -6.02 -13.91 12.38
CA GLY A 91 -5.38 -12.96 13.28
C GLY A 91 -4.06 -12.39 12.73
N VAL A 92 -3.70 -12.73 11.49
CA VAL A 92 -2.45 -12.33 10.84
C VAL A 92 -2.66 -11.04 10.07
N ARG A 93 -1.64 -10.17 10.05
CA ARG A 93 -1.68 -8.94 9.26
C ARG A 93 -1.40 -9.26 7.80
N HIS A 94 -2.23 -8.73 6.90
CA HIS A 94 -1.98 -8.84 5.46
C HIS A 94 -1.50 -7.48 4.95
N VAL A 95 -0.37 -7.48 4.25
CA VAL A 95 0.23 -6.30 3.64
C VAL A 95 0.19 -6.47 2.13
N LEU A 96 -0.57 -5.61 1.45
CA LEU A 96 -0.56 -5.57 -0.01
C LEU A 96 0.50 -4.55 -0.43
N ALA A 97 1.49 -5.05 -1.16
CA ALA A 97 2.57 -4.31 -1.77
C ALA A 97 2.31 -4.21 -3.27
N GLY A 98 2.48 -3.05 -3.87
CA GLY A 98 2.32 -2.90 -5.31
C GLY A 98 2.38 -1.47 -5.81
N SER A 99 1.90 -1.28 -7.03
CA SER A 99 1.84 0.02 -7.70
C SER A 99 0.82 0.97 -7.04
N PRO A 100 0.87 2.29 -7.35
CA PRO A 100 -0.16 3.23 -6.93
C PRO A 100 -1.57 2.91 -7.41
N GLU A 101 -1.75 1.99 -8.37
CA GLU A 101 -3.06 1.51 -8.79
C GLU A 101 -3.83 0.87 -7.63
N LEU A 102 -3.12 0.31 -6.63
CA LEU A 102 -3.72 -0.18 -5.38
C LEU A 102 -4.47 0.91 -4.59
N LEU A 103 -4.15 2.20 -4.79
CA LEU A 103 -4.85 3.29 -4.11
C LEU A 103 -6.31 3.41 -4.57
N THR A 104 -6.63 2.99 -5.79
CA THR A 104 -8.03 2.92 -6.27
C THR A 104 -8.88 1.98 -5.42
N LEU A 105 -8.27 0.95 -4.80
CA LEU A 105 -8.98 0.03 -3.92
C LEU A 105 -9.49 0.69 -2.64
N LEU A 106 -8.82 1.75 -2.18
CA LEU A 106 -9.27 2.52 -1.00
C LEU A 106 -10.60 3.22 -1.24
N GLU A 107 -10.91 3.52 -2.51
CA GLU A 107 -12.15 4.19 -2.91
C GLU A 107 -13.35 3.24 -2.91
N LEU A 108 -13.10 1.92 -2.96
CA LEU A 108 -14.16 0.91 -3.01
C LEU A 108 -15.03 0.91 -1.76
N THR A 109 -14.46 1.13 -0.56
CA THR A 109 -15.28 1.13 0.66
C THR A 109 -14.66 1.98 1.78
N PRO A 110 -15.43 2.91 2.40
CA PRO A 110 -14.96 3.71 3.54
C PRO A 110 -14.43 2.90 4.73
N GLN A 111 -14.95 1.67 4.94
CA GLN A 111 -14.51 0.76 5.99
C GLN A 111 -13.10 0.23 5.76
N LEU A 112 -12.72 0.04 4.50
CA LEU A 112 -11.40 -0.42 4.12
C LEU A 112 -10.39 0.71 4.31
N HIS A 113 -10.73 1.93 3.89
CA HIS A 113 -9.91 3.11 4.10
C HIS A 113 -9.51 3.30 5.58
N ARG A 114 -10.46 3.11 6.52
CA ARG A 114 -10.19 3.26 7.97
C ARG A 114 -9.27 2.20 8.57
N ARG A 115 -9.18 1.02 7.93
CA ARG A 115 -8.37 -0.11 8.43
C ARG A 115 -7.03 -0.22 7.74
N SER A 116 -6.79 0.62 6.74
CA SER A 116 -5.63 0.59 5.88
C SER A 116 -4.66 1.69 6.26
N CYS A 117 -3.41 1.31 6.52
CA CYS A 117 -2.31 2.27 6.53
C CYS A 117 -1.67 2.23 5.15
N VAL A 118 -1.49 3.39 4.54
CA VAL A 118 -0.87 3.56 3.23
C VAL A 118 0.52 4.14 3.45
N VAL A 119 1.57 3.37 3.17
CA VAL A 119 2.94 3.88 3.14
C VAL A 119 3.37 4.00 1.69
N ARG A 120 3.84 5.19 1.31
CA ARG A 120 4.25 5.50 -0.05
C ARG A 120 5.75 5.75 -0.13
N PHE A 121 6.32 5.34 -1.25
CA PHE A 121 7.72 5.57 -1.58
C PHE A 121 7.78 6.24 -2.96
N PRO A 122 7.53 7.55 -3.09
CA PRO A 122 7.62 8.25 -4.37
C PRO A 122 9.06 8.28 -4.90
N ALA A 123 9.25 8.69 -6.15
CA ALA A 123 10.61 8.97 -6.63
C ALA A 123 11.19 10.21 -5.94
N TYR A 124 12.52 10.26 -5.88
CA TYR A 124 13.19 11.43 -5.34
C TYR A 124 13.06 12.57 -6.34
N ARG A 125 12.57 13.72 -5.89
CA ARG A 125 12.34 14.85 -6.78
C ARG A 125 13.51 15.82 -6.85
N ARG A 126 13.80 16.31 -8.06
CA ARG A 126 14.92 17.24 -8.31
C ARG A 126 14.72 18.60 -7.63
N ASP A 127 13.48 19.10 -7.62
CA ASP A 127 13.10 20.39 -7.05
C ASP A 127 13.13 20.41 -5.50
N ARG A 128 13.22 19.23 -4.86
CA ARG A 128 13.24 19.09 -3.40
C ARG A 128 14.67 18.87 -2.89
N LYS A 129 15.22 19.87 -2.21
CA LYS A 129 16.57 19.80 -1.61
C LYS A 129 16.76 18.57 -0.71
N LYS A 130 15.74 18.22 0.09
CA LYS A 130 15.76 17.04 0.98
C LYS A 130 15.88 15.74 0.18
N ASP A 131 15.09 15.59 -0.88
CA ASP A 131 15.08 14.40 -1.71
C ASP A 131 16.41 14.24 -2.43
N ARG A 132 16.96 15.33 -3.00
CA ARG A 132 18.29 15.34 -3.63
C ARG A 132 19.39 14.90 -2.65
N ALA A 133 19.35 15.40 -1.41
CA ALA A 133 20.30 15.00 -0.38
C ALA A 133 20.18 13.51 0.01
N GLN A 134 18.95 13.00 0.14
CA GLN A 134 18.70 11.58 0.45
C GLN A 134 19.08 10.65 -0.71
N PHE A 135 18.83 11.05 -1.95
CA PHE A 135 19.25 10.30 -3.12
C PHE A 135 20.77 10.28 -3.24
N LEU A 136 21.46 11.39 -3.01
CA LEU A 136 22.92 11.45 -2.96
C LEU A 136 23.49 10.53 -1.88
N ALA A 137 22.90 10.52 -0.68
CA ALA A 137 23.31 9.60 0.38
C ALA A 137 23.11 8.13 -0.04
N THR A 138 21.99 7.81 -0.70
CA THR A 138 21.70 6.47 -1.22
C THR A 138 22.69 6.07 -2.31
N PHE A 139 22.97 6.96 -3.26
CA PHE A 139 23.95 6.75 -4.33
C PHE A 139 25.33 6.44 -3.75
N ARG A 140 25.81 7.26 -2.80
CA ARG A 140 27.09 7.05 -2.11
C ARG A 140 27.13 5.72 -1.37
N ALA A 141 26.05 5.37 -0.65
CA ALA A 141 25.96 4.11 0.08
C ALA A 141 25.98 2.88 -0.85
N LEU A 142 25.40 2.98 -2.05
CA LEU A 142 25.44 1.92 -3.05
C LEU A 142 26.83 1.81 -3.68
N VAL A 143 27.42 2.94 -4.06
CA VAL A 143 28.78 3.00 -4.63
C VAL A 143 29.80 2.37 -3.68
N ASN A 144 29.75 2.70 -2.39
CA ASN A 144 30.66 2.15 -1.38
C ASN A 144 30.55 0.64 -1.16
N ARG A 145 29.48 0.01 -1.62
CA ARG A 145 29.26 -1.44 -1.49
C ARG A 145 29.70 -2.22 -2.71
N ILE A 146 30.04 -1.56 -3.81
CA ILE A 146 30.40 -2.22 -5.04
C ILE A 146 31.92 -2.11 -5.22
N PRO A 147 32.63 -3.25 -5.32
CA PRO A 147 34.04 -3.25 -5.66
C PRO A 147 34.27 -2.49 -6.97
N LEU A 148 35.44 -1.85 -7.10
CA LEU A 148 35.87 -1.10 -8.29
C LEU A 148 35.20 0.28 -8.48
N LEU A 149 34.24 0.69 -7.66
CA LEU A 149 33.72 2.07 -7.68
C LEU A 149 34.38 2.90 -6.57
N ASP A 150 34.88 4.10 -6.91
CA ASP A 150 35.32 5.10 -5.93
C ASP A 150 34.25 6.22 -5.79
N GLN A 151 33.77 6.40 -4.57
CA GLN A 151 32.81 7.46 -4.23
C GLN A 151 33.33 8.87 -4.53
N ARG A 152 34.62 9.13 -4.32
CA ARG A 152 35.21 10.46 -4.55
C ARG A 152 35.16 10.80 -6.03
N GLU A 153 35.52 9.85 -6.88
CA GLU A 153 35.51 10.02 -8.34
C GLU A 153 34.10 10.19 -8.89
N LEU A 154 33.14 9.39 -8.40
CA LEU A 154 31.78 9.36 -8.94
C LEU A 154 30.85 10.42 -8.36
N SER A 155 31.28 11.17 -7.35
CA SER A 155 30.47 12.26 -6.80
C SER A 155 30.21 13.36 -7.84
N ALA A 156 31.12 13.57 -8.79
CA ALA A 156 30.95 14.51 -9.90
C ALA A 156 29.85 14.08 -10.89
N GLU A 157 29.59 12.77 -10.97
CA GLU A 157 28.59 12.18 -11.87
C GLU A 157 27.17 12.24 -11.31
N PHE A 158 26.99 12.73 -10.08
CA PHE A 158 25.71 12.68 -9.37
C PHE A 158 24.54 13.27 -10.16
N GLU A 159 24.68 14.47 -10.73
CA GLU A 159 23.60 15.10 -11.50
C GLU A 159 23.21 14.25 -12.71
N TYR A 160 24.20 13.74 -13.43
CA TYR A 160 23.99 12.86 -14.58
C TYR A 160 23.29 11.56 -14.17
N VAL A 161 23.70 10.98 -13.04
CA VAL A 161 23.09 9.77 -12.48
C VAL A 161 21.65 10.03 -12.05
N PHE A 162 21.39 11.15 -11.39
CA PHE A 162 20.05 11.53 -10.93
C PHE A 162 19.08 11.66 -12.12
N GLU A 163 19.50 12.38 -13.16
CA GLU A 163 18.70 12.59 -14.37
C GLU A 163 18.41 11.27 -15.09
N ASN A 164 19.44 10.43 -15.31
CA ASN A 164 19.30 9.18 -16.08
C ASN A 164 18.69 8.02 -15.28
N THR A 165 18.28 8.27 -14.04
CA THR A 165 17.52 7.31 -13.21
C THR A 165 16.14 7.84 -12.86
N ALA A 166 15.77 9.04 -13.30
CA ALA A 166 14.54 9.74 -12.92
C ALA A 166 14.31 9.72 -11.39
N GLY A 167 15.38 9.91 -10.61
CA GLY A 167 15.32 9.88 -9.15
C GLY A 167 14.91 8.52 -8.54
N CYS A 168 14.98 7.43 -9.31
CA CYS A 168 14.56 6.10 -8.87
C CYS A 168 15.76 5.21 -8.49
N VAL A 169 15.71 4.62 -7.29
CA VAL A 169 16.79 3.75 -6.78
C VAL A 169 16.85 2.40 -7.51
N GLY A 170 15.73 1.90 -8.04
CA GLY A 170 15.69 0.67 -8.84
C GLY A 170 16.56 0.76 -10.10
N PRO A 171 16.24 1.68 -11.04
CA PRO A 171 17.07 1.95 -12.21
C PRO A 171 18.53 2.25 -11.88
N LEU A 172 18.79 2.98 -10.78
CA LEU A 172 20.15 3.21 -10.28
C LEU A 172 20.88 1.90 -9.98
N LYS A 173 20.28 1.00 -9.19
CA LYS A 173 20.89 -0.29 -8.85
C LYS A 173 21.18 -1.12 -10.10
N ASP A 174 20.25 -1.15 -11.05
CA ASP A 174 20.42 -1.91 -12.28
C ASP A 174 21.50 -1.32 -13.18
N TRP A 175 21.61 0.00 -13.24
CA TRP A 175 22.69 0.67 -13.95
C TRP A 175 24.05 0.37 -13.31
N LEU A 176 24.19 0.50 -11.99
CA LEU A 176 25.45 0.17 -11.31
C LEU A 176 25.84 -1.31 -11.51
N ARG A 177 24.87 -2.23 -11.51
CA ARG A 177 25.09 -3.65 -11.84
C ARG A 177 25.60 -3.83 -13.28
N ARG A 178 25.02 -3.13 -14.26
CA ARG A 178 25.49 -3.17 -15.66
C ARG A 178 26.91 -2.62 -15.79
N ALA A 179 27.23 -1.53 -15.09
CA ALA A 179 28.57 -0.94 -15.05
C ALA A 179 29.59 -1.94 -14.50
N LEU A 180 29.28 -2.58 -13.37
CA LEU A 180 30.11 -3.62 -12.77
C LEU A 180 30.29 -4.82 -13.69
N ALA A 181 29.21 -5.35 -14.25
CA ALA A 181 29.26 -6.48 -15.19
C ALA A 181 30.08 -6.15 -16.44
N ARG A 182 30.10 -4.89 -16.90
CA ARG A 182 30.95 -4.45 -18.00
C ARG A 182 32.42 -4.39 -17.59
N ALA A 183 32.73 -3.83 -16.43
CA ALA A 183 34.11 -3.72 -15.94
C ALA A 183 34.74 -5.09 -15.73
N LEU A 184 34.03 -6.01 -15.07
CA LEU A 184 34.50 -7.37 -14.84
C LEU A 184 34.77 -8.11 -16.16
N ARG A 185 33.84 -8.05 -17.13
CA ARG A 185 34.03 -8.69 -18.45
C ARG A 185 35.22 -8.15 -19.24
N LYS A 186 35.58 -6.89 -19.02
CA LYS A 186 36.69 -6.23 -19.72
C LYS A 186 37.99 -6.22 -18.91
N GLY A 187 38.00 -6.80 -17.70
CA GLY A 187 39.14 -6.77 -16.80
C GLY A 187 39.54 -5.34 -16.39
N LEU A 188 38.58 -4.41 -16.29
CA LEU A 188 38.89 -3.03 -15.90
C LEU A 188 39.20 -2.95 -14.40
N PRO A 189 40.24 -2.20 -14.00
CA PRO A 189 40.64 -2.07 -12.60
C PRO A 189 39.72 -1.16 -11.77
N ALA A 190 38.91 -0.33 -12.43
CA ALA A 190 37.98 0.61 -11.80
C ALA A 190 36.79 0.92 -12.74
N ILE A 191 35.72 1.44 -12.15
CA ILE A 191 34.54 1.96 -12.83
C ILE A 191 34.52 3.48 -12.63
N ASP A 192 35.11 4.18 -13.59
CA ASP A 192 35.11 5.64 -13.65
C ASP A 192 33.80 6.18 -14.28
N GLY A 193 33.68 7.52 -14.34
CA GLY A 193 32.56 8.18 -14.99
C GLY A 193 32.37 7.79 -16.46
N LYS A 194 33.44 7.44 -17.18
CA LYS A 194 33.37 7.03 -18.60
C LYS A 194 32.74 5.65 -18.74
N VAL A 195 33.09 4.69 -17.89
CA VAL A 195 32.49 3.36 -17.87
C VAL A 195 31.02 3.45 -17.44
N LEU A 196 30.72 4.28 -16.44
CA LEU A 196 29.36 4.52 -15.99
C LEU A 196 28.47 5.06 -17.13
N ARG A 197 28.91 6.13 -17.81
CA ARG A 197 28.21 6.71 -18.96
C ARG A 197 28.01 5.72 -20.11
N LYS A 198 28.97 4.82 -20.36
CA LYS A 198 28.84 3.76 -21.39
C LYS A 198 27.84 2.65 -21.06
N THR A 199 27.23 2.66 -19.87
CA THR A 199 26.27 1.64 -19.42
C THR A 199 24.91 2.22 -19.02
N VAL A 200 24.72 3.51 -19.31
CA VAL A 200 23.43 4.20 -19.17
C VAL A 200 22.39 3.52 -20.06
N LEU A 201 21.12 3.64 -19.66
CA LEU A 201 20.02 3.23 -20.53
C LEU A 201 19.95 4.16 -21.74
N GLU A 202 19.44 3.65 -22.86
CA GLU A 202 19.09 4.48 -24.00
C GLU A 202 18.08 5.58 -23.59
N PRO A 203 18.18 6.79 -24.15
CA PRO A 203 17.34 7.92 -23.75
C PRO A 203 15.83 7.61 -23.73
N GLY A 204 15.34 6.81 -24.69
CA GLY A 204 13.93 6.41 -24.74
C GLY A 204 13.49 5.55 -23.54
N ALA A 205 14.37 4.70 -23.02
CA ALA A 205 14.07 3.91 -21.82
C ALA A 205 14.11 4.77 -20.55
N VAL A 206 15.02 5.75 -20.48
CA VAL A 206 15.04 6.73 -19.39
C VAL A 206 13.75 7.56 -19.39
N GLN A 207 13.31 8.03 -20.56
CA GLN A 207 12.08 8.79 -20.70
C GLN A 207 10.86 7.97 -20.26
N ALA A 208 10.74 6.71 -20.70
CA ALA A 208 9.64 5.84 -20.27
C ALA A 208 9.60 5.65 -18.74
N ILE A 209 10.77 5.55 -18.09
CA ILE A 209 10.86 5.48 -16.62
C ILE A 209 10.41 6.78 -15.97
N ALA A 210 10.77 7.93 -16.54
CA ALA A 210 10.36 9.24 -16.06
C ALA A 210 8.85 9.44 -16.20
N ASP A 211 8.29 9.16 -17.38
CA ASP A 211 6.85 9.29 -17.66
C ASP A 211 6.01 8.40 -16.72
N ASP A 212 6.43 7.13 -16.54
CA ASP A 212 5.79 6.21 -15.59
C ASP A 212 5.85 6.75 -14.16
N THR A 213 6.98 7.35 -13.77
CA THR A 213 7.17 7.94 -12.44
C THR A 213 6.25 9.13 -12.21
N ASP A 214 6.23 10.08 -13.14
CA ASP A 214 5.42 11.29 -13.05
C ASP A 214 3.92 10.94 -13.03
N MET A 215 3.49 10.00 -13.89
CA MET A 215 2.11 9.52 -13.90
C MET A 215 1.71 8.90 -12.56
N ARG A 216 2.57 8.02 -12.02
CA ARG A 216 2.33 7.30 -10.76
C ARG A 216 2.37 8.22 -9.53
N ASP A 217 3.31 9.15 -9.49
CA ASP A 217 3.40 10.13 -8.41
C ASP A 217 2.20 11.09 -8.46
N GLY A 218 1.72 11.46 -9.65
CA GLY A 218 0.48 12.22 -9.83
C GLY A 218 -0.78 11.50 -9.31
N LEU A 219 -0.91 10.19 -9.55
CA LEU A 219 -2.00 9.37 -8.97
C LEU A 219 -1.93 9.38 -7.44
N SER A 220 -0.74 9.20 -6.88
CA SER A 220 -0.50 9.28 -5.44
C SER A 220 -0.90 10.63 -4.85
N ASP A 221 -0.49 11.73 -5.47
CA ASP A 221 -0.75 13.09 -4.98
C ASP A 221 -2.25 13.44 -4.96
N ARG A 222 -3.03 12.94 -5.94
CA ARG A 222 -4.50 13.11 -5.97
C ARG A 222 -5.17 12.51 -4.75
N HIS A 223 -4.79 11.29 -4.37
CA HIS A 223 -5.33 10.64 -3.18
C HIS A 223 -4.91 11.35 -1.89
N ASP A 224 -3.70 11.91 -1.84
CA ASP A 224 -3.22 12.69 -0.69
C ASP A 224 -3.95 14.01 -0.51
N ALA A 225 -4.26 14.70 -1.60
CA ALA A 225 -5.06 15.92 -1.57
C ALA A 225 -6.47 15.63 -1.03
N GLY A 226 -7.11 14.54 -1.49
CA GLY A 226 -8.40 14.08 -0.96
C GLY A 226 -8.37 13.76 0.54
N ALA A 227 -7.32 13.07 1.00
CA ALA A 227 -7.15 12.73 2.41
C ALA A 227 -6.89 13.96 3.31
N LYS A 228 -6.17 14.97 2.81
CA LYS A 228 -5.90 16.22 3.55
C LYS A 228 -7.12 17.14 3.59
N SER A 229 -7.90 17.24 2.51
CA SER A 229 -9.15 18.00 2.46
C SER A 229 -10.20 17.47 3.47
N ALA A 230 -10.25 16.15 3.65
CA ALA A 230 -11.11 15.52 4.66
C ALA A 230 -10.60 15.69 6.12
N ARG A 231 -9.41 16.26 6.33
CA ARG A 231 -8.74 16.29 7.64
C ARG A 231 -8.30 17.71 8.04
N SER A 232 -9.26 18.61 8.34
CA SER A 232 -9.30 19.45 9.57
C SER A 232 -10.36 20.58 9.53
N PRO A 233 -10.88 21.09 10.68
CA PRO A 233 -10.45 20.78 12.06
C PRO A 233 -11.54 20.27 13.01
N SER A 234 -11.21 19.20 13.73
CA SER A 234 -11.50 19.10 15.16
C SER A 234 -10.41 19.89 15.89
N GLY A 235 -10.77 21.02 16.50
CA GLY A 235 -9.88 21.87 17.26
C GLY A 235 -10.67 22.95 17.98
N THR A 236 -10.75 22.81 19.28
CA THR A 236 -11.32 23.73 20.26
C THR A 236 -10.76 25.15 20.12
N ASP A 237 -11.62 26.15 19.90
CA ASP A 237 -11.37 27.50 20.41
C ASP A 237 -12.69 28.25 20.66
N GLY A 238 -12.71 29.00 21.76
CA GLY A 238 -13.89 29.43 22.49
C GLY A 238 -14.82 30.40 21.74
N ARG A 239 -16.11 30.06 21.69
CA ARG A 239 -17.16 31.04 21.37
C ARG A 239 -17.71 31.67 22.65
N LYS A 240 -17.38 32.95 22.80
CA LYS A 240 -17.95 33.90 23.77
C LYS A 240 -19.48 33.78 23.81
N ARG A 241 -20.01 33.71 25.03
CA ARG A 241 -21.43 33.88 25.36
C ARG A 241 -21.92 35.24 24.83
N GLY A 242 -22.76 35.22 23.81
CA GLY A 242 -23.67 36.31 23.47
C GLY A 242 -25.08 35.90 23.89
N GLN A 243 -25.64 36.59 24.89
CA GLN A 243 -27.01 36.40 25.35
C GLN A 243 -27.99 36.58 24.17
N ARG A 244 -28.79 35.54 23.87
CA ARG A 244 -30.01 35.70 23.09
C ARG A 244 -31.21 35.33 23.96
N ARG A 245 -32.01 36.37 24.19
CA ARG A 245 -33.22 36.48 24.98
C ARG A 245 -34.26 35.44 24.51
N VAL A 246 -34.67 34.54 25.40
CA VAL A 246 -35.75 33.58 25.18
C VAL A 246 -37.08 34.33 25.31
N GLN A 247 -37.82 34.48 24.21
CA GLN A 247 -39.24 34.87 24.25
C GLN A 247 -40.08 33.59 24.27
N ARG A 248 -40.73 33.34 25.41
CA ARG A 248 -41.72 32.27 25.60
C ARG A 248 -43.01 32.64 24.88
N LYS A 249 -43.54 31.73 24.06
CA LYS A 249 -44.95 31.76 23.62
C LYS A 249 -45.85 31.30 24.77
N PRO A 250 -46.86 32.06 25.19
CA PRO A 250 -47.97 31.52 25.99
C PRO A 250 -49.04 30.95 25.04
N GLY A 251 -49.48 29.72 25.31
CA GLY A 251 -50.71 29.20 24.73
C GLY A 251 -51.94 29.75 25.44
N ILE A 252 -53.10 29.71 24.76
CA ILE A 252 -54.48 29.53 25.28
C ILE A 252 -55.42 29.57 24.04
N ASP A 253 -56.25 28.54 23.89
CA ASP A 253 -57.45 28.47 23.01
C ASP A 253 -58.51 29.48 23.48
N PRO A 254 -59.39 30.03 22.61
CA PRO A 254 -60.76 29.51 22.61
C PRO A 254 -61.61 29.67 21.32
N VAL A 255 -62.50 28.67 21.14
CA VAL A 255 -63.97 28.71 20.93
C VAL A 255 -64.57 29.38 19.67
N ALA A 256 -65.46 28.60 19.03
CA ALA A 256 -66.30 28.88 17.87
C ALA A 256 -67.30 30.05 18.03
N PRO A 257 -67.80 30.63 16.92
CA PRO A 257 -69.05 31.37 16.93
C PRO A 257 -70.25 30.51 16.49
N ALA A 258 -71.33 30.65 17.26
CA ALA A 258 -72.65 30.11 17.00
C ALA A 258 -73.37 30.84 15.85
N GLN A 259 -74.31 30.12 15.22
CA GLN A 259 -75.34 30.66 14.33
C GLN A 259 -76.30 31.59 15.09
N VAL A 260 -76.73 32.68 14.46
CA VAL A 260 -78.04 33.30 14.72
C VAL A 260 -78.64 33.74 13.39
N ALA A 261 -79.88 33.33 13.17
CA ALA A 261 -80.73 33.66 12.05
C ALA A 261 -81.37 35.04 12.23
N SER A 262 -81.54 35.78 11.13
CA SER A 262 -82.75 36.52 10.73
C SER A 262 -82.50 37.13 9.35
#